data_AF-A0A0C3P5A8-F1
#
_entry.id   AF-A0A0C3P5A8-F1
#
_cell.length_a   1.000
_cell.length_b   1.000
_cell.length_c   1.000
_cell.angle_alpha   90.00
_cell.angle_beta   90.00
_cell.angle_gamma   90.00
#
_symmetry.space_group_name_H-M   'P 1'
#
loop_
_entity.id
_entity.type
_entity.pdbx_description
1 polymer ?
#
loop_
_entity_poly.entity_id
_entity_poly.type
_entity_poly.pdbx_seq_one_letter_code
_entity_poly.pdbx_strand_id
1 'polypeptide(L)'
;LLPQSYTEMAASATANQELRLNELNNLTDAVEPFARLASRTSCSVRLHCSVPMWSPCSDTCYDLHELNDLRSRSLVFIHDLLELLRSNGISASYKLAPSNSPLCFICALPTELSVPKVRSATVEILQNARVTARQKVLLADLEHGPALIIS
;
A
#
# COMPACT_ATOMS: atom_id res chain seq x y z
N LEU A 1 6.18 45.22 -39.63
CA LEU A 1 5.16 45.52 -38.60
C LEU A 1 4.78 44.20 -37.91
N LEU A 2 5.32 43.97 -36.72
CA LEU A 2 4.76 43.08 -35.66
C LEU A 2 3.57 43.79 -34.98
N PRO A 3 2.74 43.21 -34.06
CA PRO A 3 3.00 42.04 -33.20
C PRO A 3 1.81 41.06 -32.89
N GLN A 4 2.15 39.96 -32.18
CA GLN A 4 1.53 39.26 -31.00
C GLN A 4 -0.01 39.30 -30.81
N SER A 5 -0.74 38.34 -30.24
CA SER A 5 -0.53 37.18 -29.33
C SER A 5 -1.91 36.46 -29.26
N TYR A 6 -2.09 35.24 -28.73
CA TYR A 6 -2.33 34.96 -27.31
C TYR A 6 -2.63 33.46 -27.09
N THR A 7 -1.94 32.89 -26.09
CA THR A 7 -2.42 31.86 -25.12
C THR A 7 -2.72 30.46 -25.67
N GLU A 8 -1.85 29.46 -25.53
CA GLU A 8 -1.38 28.79 -24.30
C GLU A 8 -2.51 28.11 -23.50
N MET A 9 -2.83 26.87 -23.88
CA MET A 9 -3.28 25.86 -22.92
C MET A 9 -2.32 24.70 -23.00
N ALA A 10 -1.26 24.80 -22.20
CA ALA A 10 -0.46 23.65 -21.81
C ALA A 10 -1.43 22.62 -21.22
N ALA A 11 -1.66 21.54 -21.96
CA ALA A 11 -2.22 20.34 -21.40
C ALA A 11 -1.22 19.87 -20.34
N SER A 12 -1.53 20.21 -19.08
CA SER A 12 -0.92 19.68 -17.88
C SER A 12 -0.70 18.19 -18.09
N ALA A 13 0.56 17.80 -18.26
CA ALA A 13 0.98 16.42 -18.25
C ALA A 13 0.61 15.85 -16.88
N THR A 14 -0.57 15.24 -16.77
CA THR A 14 -0.83 14.23 -15.77
C THR A 14 0.19 13.14 -16.02
N ALA A 15 1.26 13.17 -15.24
CA ALA A 15 2.22 12.09 -15.18
C ALA A 15 1.44 10.83 -14.83
N ASN A 16 1.17 10.00 -15.85
CA ASN A 16 0.81 8.60 -15.67
C ASN A 16 1.99 7.95 -14.97
N GLN A 17 2.03 8.04 -13.65
CA GLN A 17 2.93 7.22 -12.87
C GLN A 17 2.34 5.81 -12.93
N GLU A 18 2.79 5.01 -13.91
CA GLU A 18 2.48 3.59 -13.97
C GLU A 18 2.75 2.99 -12.60
N LEU A 19 1.69 2.55 -11.91
CA LEU A 19 1.77 1.82 -10.66
C LEU A 19 2.62 0.57 -10.87
N ARG A 20 3.89 0.63 -10.45
CA ARG A 20 4.81 -0.51 -10.52
C ARG A 20 4.48 -1.48 -9.40
N LEU A 21 3.63 -2.46 -9.71
CA LEU A 21 3.33 -3.58 -8.84
C LEU A 21 4.41 -4.66 -9.01
N ASN A 22 5.20 -4.88 -7.96
CA ASN A 22 6.17 -5.96 -7.88
C ASN A 22 5.52 -7.13 -7.14
N GLU A 23 5.39 -8.27 -7.82
CA GLU A 23 4.90 -9.50 -7.20
C GLU A 23 6.02 -10.19 -6.42
N LEU A 24 5.72 -10.58 -5.18
CA LEU A 24 6.61 -11.26 -4.26
C LEU A 24 5.97 -12.59 -3.83
N ASN A 25 6.82 -13.62 -3.70
CA ASN A 25 6.37 -14.98 -3.44
C ASN A 25 5.81 -15.19 -2.02
N ASN A 26 6.35 -14.45 -1.04
CA ASN A 26 5.92 -14.56 0.35
C ASN A 26 6.09 -13.22 1.10
N LEU A 27 5.54 -13.17 2.33
CA LEU A 27 5.59 -11.99 3.19
C LEU A 27 7.01 -11.68 3.68
N THR A 28 7.81 -12.68 4.01
CA THR A 28 9.18 -12.49 4.51
C THR A 28 10.06 -11.78 3.49
N ASP A 29 9.94 -12.14 2.21
CA ASP A 29 10.65 -11.52 1.09
C ASP A 29 10.22 -10.06 0.85
N ALA A 30 9.05 -9.66 1.37
CA ALA A 30 8.52 -8.30 1.23
C ALA A 30 9.01 -7.33 2.30
N VAL A 31 9.51 -7.83 3.44
CA VAL A 31 9.91 -6.98 4.58
C VAL A 31 11.06 -6.04 4.17
N GLU A 32 12.13 -6.59 3.59
CA GLU A 32 13.32 -5.80 3.23
C GLU A 32 13.09 -4.81 2.07
N PRO A 33 12.47 -5.19 0.93
CA PRO A 33 12.15 -4.25 -0.14
C PRO A 33 11.23 -3.12 0.33
N PHE A 34 10.22 -3.44 1.15
CA PHE A 34 9.33 -2.42 1.70
C PHE A 34 10.08 -1.47 2.63
N ALA A 35 10.89 -1.99 3.56
CA ALA A 35 11.65 -1.17 4.49
C ALA A 35 12.62 -0.24 3.76
N ARG A 36 13.29 -0.72 2.70
CA ARG A 36 14.16 0.11 1.84
C ARG A 36 13.40 1.26 1.21
N LEU A 37 12.19 1.03 0.68
CA LEU A 37 11.35 2.09 0.10
C LEU A 37 10.87 3.07 1.18
N ALA A 38 10.42 2.57 2.33
CA ALA A 38 9.94 3.41 3.43
C ALA A 38 11.05 4.34 3.96
N SER A 39 12.28 3.83 4.05
CA SER A 39 13.47 4.58 4.51
C SER A 39 13.82 5.77 3.62
N ARG A 40 13.45 5.76 2.33
CA ARG A 40 13.74 6.86 1.40
C ARG A 40 12.91 8.12 1.69
N THR A 41 11.75 7.94 2.33
CA THR A 41 10.71 8.98 2.38
C THR A 41 10.72 9.79 3.68
N SER A 42 11.13 9.20 4.82
CA SER A 42 11.08 9.89 6.12
C SER A 42 11.84 9.16 7.22
N CYS A 43 12.29 9.91 8.25
CA CYS A 43 12.85 9.35 9.49
C CYS A 43 11.77 8.82 10.46
N SER A 44 10.49 9.13 10.22
CA SER A 44 9.35 8.62 11.02
C SER A 44 8.17 8.25 10.13
N VAL A 45 7.75 6.98 10.20
CA VAL A 45 6.67 6.42 9.38
C VAL A 45 5.53 5.89 10.24
N ARG A 46 4.31 6.03 9.74
CA ARG A 46 3.11 5.39 10.26
C ARG A 46 2.57 4.41 9.23
N LEU A 47 2.49 3.15 9.61
CA LEU A 47 1.86 2.11 8.82
C LEU A 47 0.34 2.22 8.97
N HIS A 48 -0.36 2.30 7.84
CA HIS A 48 -1.81 2.21 7.78
C HIS A 48 -2.18 0.83 7.23
N CYS A 49 -2.75 0.01 8.08
CA CYS A 49 -3.03 -1.39 7.79
C CYS A 49 -4.54 -1.62 7.75
N SER A 50 -5.05 -2.18 6.67
CA SER A 50 -6.41 -2.67 6.60
C SER A 50 -6.49 -4.08 7.20
N VAL A 51 -7.55 -4.37 7.95
CA VAL A 51 -7.85 -5.70 8.45
C VAL A 51 -9.08 -6.19 7.70
N PRO A 52 -8.97 -7.27 6.90
CA PRO A 52 -10.07 -7.73 6.08
C PRO A 52 -11.19 -8.26 6.98
N MET A 53 -12.40 -7.72 6.84
CA MET A 53 -13.61 -8.14 7.54
C MET A 53 -14.36 -9.17 6.70
N TRP A 54 -15.22 -9.95 7.34
CA TRP A 54 -16.13 -10.81 6.59
C TRP A 54 -17.07 -9.91 5.78
N SER A 55 -17.06 -10.06 4.46
CA SER A 55 -17.88 -9.28 3.54
C SER A 55 -18.64 -10.24 2.63
N PRO A 56 -19.99 -10.19 2.60
CA PRO A 56 -20.78 -11.09 1.75
C PRO A 56 -20.66 -10.79 0.25
N CYS A 57 -20.02 -9.67 -0.12
CA CYS A 57 -19.90 -9.19 -1.51
C CYS A 57 -18.51 -9.36 -2.12
N SER A 58 -17.61 -10.19 -1.55
CA SER A 58 -16.30 -10.41 -2.15
C SER A 58 -16.37 -11.40 -3.31
N ASP A 59 -15.96 -10.97 -4.51
CA ASP A 59 -15.75 -11.84 -5.69
C ASP A 59 -14.62 -12.88 -5.47
N THR A 60 -13.86 -12.76 -4.39
CA THR A 60 -12.91 -13.77 -3.94
C THR A 60 -13.55 -14.68 -2.90
N CYS A 61 -13.56 -15.97 -3.22
CA CYS A 61 -14.04 -17.03 -2.35
C CYS A 61 -12.99 -17.27 -1.25
N TYR A 62 -13.06 -16.51 -0.15
CA TYR A 62 -12.38 -16.82 1.10
C TYR A 62 -13.37 -17.50 2.04
N ASP A 63 -13.01 -18.67 2.57
CA ASP A 63 -13.73 -19.21 3.71
C ASP A 63 -13.30 -18.51 5.03
N LEU A 64 -13.97 -18.84 6.14
CA LEU A 64 -13.67 -18.25 7.45
C LEU A 64 -12.25 -18.61 7.94
N HIS A 65 -11.73 -19.77 7.57
CA HIS A 65 -10.39 -20.20 7.95
C HIS A 65 -9.33 -19.41 7.18
N GLU A 66 -9.48 -19.28 5.86
CA GLU A 66 -8.57 -18.53 5.01
C GLU A 66 -8.54 -17.05 5.39
N LEU A 67 -9.70 -16.46 5.72
CA LEU A 67 -9.77 -15.07 6.18
C LEU A 67 -9.06 -14.89 7.53
N ASN A 68 -9.24 -15.83 8.45
CA ASN A 68 -8.57 -15.79 9.76
C ASN A 68 -7.06 -16.01 9.64
N ASP A 69 -6.64 -16.91 8.75
CA ASP A 69 -5.23 -17.14 8.42
C ASP A 69 -4.59 -15.87 7.83
N LEU A 70 -5.25 -15.23 6.85
CA LEU A 70 -4.78 -13.97 6.26
C LEU A 70 -4.62 -12.88 7.31
N ARG A 71 -5.59 -12.70 8.21
CA ARG A 71 -5.49 -11.75 9.33
C ARG A 71 -4.28 -12.05 10.22
N SER A 72 -4.10 -13.32 10.58
CA SER A 72 -3.03 -13.77 11.47
C SER A 72 -1.66 -13.51 10.83
N ARG A 73 -1.46 -13.95 9.58
CA ARG A 73 -0.22 -13.72 8.81
C ARG A 73 0.07 -12.24 8.63
N SER A 74 -0.95 -11.44 8.33
CA SER A 74 -0.79 -9.99 8.14
C SER A 74 -0.36 -9.29 9.42
N LEU A 75 -0.90 -9.68 10.58
CA LEU A 75 -0.51 -9.11 11.87
C LEU A 75 0.93 -9.45 12.24
N VAL A 76 1.35 -10.70 12.08
CA VAL A 76 2.76 -11.11 12.29
C VAL A 76 3.69 -10.29 11.40
N PHE A 77 3.36 -10.17 10.11
CA PHE A 77 4.15 -9.39 9.17
C PHE A 77 4.25 -7.90 9.57
N ILE A 78 3.17 -7.29 10.06
CA ILE A 78 3.21 -5.90 10.55
C ILE A 78 4.20 -5.77 11.71
N HIS A 79 4.26 -6.74 12.61
CA HIS A 79 5.19 -6.74 13.73
C HIS A 79 6.65 -6.88 13.26
N ASP A 80 6.94 -7.85 12.39
CA ASP A 80 8.29 -8.05 11.83
C ASP A 80 8.76 -6.80 11.08
N LEU A 81 7.86 -6.18 10.31
CA LEU A 81 8.15 -4.97 9.57
C LEU A 81 8.44 -3.77 10.49
N LEU A 82 7.66 -3.61 11.56
CA LEU A 82 7.91 -2.56 12.55
C LEU A 82 9.25 -2.77 13.26
N GLU A 83 9.60 -4.01 13.58
CA GLU A 83 10.89 -4.33 14.20
C GLU A 83 12.05 -3.99 13.26
N LEU A 84 11.98 -4.39 11.99
CA LEU A 84 13.00 -4.07 10.99
C LEU A 84 13.16 -2.56 10.75
N LEU A 85 12.04 -1.82 10.67
CA LEU A 85 12.09 -0.36 10.53
C LEU A 85 12.78 0.28 11.73
N ARG A 86 12.46 -0.16 12.95
CA ARG A 86 13.06 0.36 14.19
C ARG A 86 14.53 -0.02 14.32
N SER A 87 14.93 -1.24 13.94
CA SER A 87 16.34 -1.64 13.95
C SER A 87 17.18 -0.81 12.98
N ASN A 88 16.57 -0.30 11.91
CA ASN A 88 17.19 0.63 10.97
C ASN A 88 17.15 2.10 11.44
N GLY A 89 16.75 2.36 12.70
CA GLY A 89 16.70 3.70 13.28
C GLY A 89 15.48 4.53 12.86
N ILE A 90 14.47 3.93 12.23
CA ILE A 90 13.27 4.63 11.79
C ILE A 90 12.22 4.56 12.90
N SER A 91 11.70 5.72 13.30
CA SER A 91 10.57 5.78 14.23
C SER A 91 9.31 5.26 13.53
N ALA A 92 8.86 4.07 13.90
CA ALA A 92 7.73 3.40 13.23
C ALA A 92 6.55 3.14 14.19
N SER A 93 5.35 3.53 13.75
CA SER A 93 4.07 3.23 14.41
C SER A 93 3.08 2.60 13.42
N TYR A 94 1.98 2.01 13.90
CA TYR A 94 0.95 1.46 13.01
C TYR A 94 -0.47 1.79 13.49
N LYS A 95 -1.42 1.76 12.55
CA LYS A 95 -2.85 1.88 12.79
C LYS A 95 -3.60 0.81 12.01
N LEU A 96 -4.45 0.05 12.69
CA LEU A 96 -5.36 -0.89 12.07
C LEU A 96 -6.70 -0.20 11.75
N ALA A 97 -7.27 -0.53 10.59
CA ALA A 97 -8.61 -0.12 10.22
C ALA A 97 -9.37 -1.31 9.61
N PRO A 98 -10.62 -1.57 10.00
CA PRO A 98 -11.43 -2.61 9.36
C PRO A 98 -11.67 -2.26 7.89
N SER A 99 -11.72 -3.29 7.03
CA SER A 99 -11.96 -3.16 5.60
C SER A 99 -12.98 -4.19 5.13
N ASN A 100 -13.86 -3.78 4.20
CA ASN A 100 -14.81 -4.69 3.56
C ASN A 100 -14.19 -5.42 2.34
N SER A 101 -12.89 -5.21 2.11
CA SER A 101 -12.11 -5.97 1.13
C SER A 101 -11.58 -7.26 1.78
N PRO A 102 -11.56 -8.38 1.03
CA PRO A 102 -10.95 -9.64 1.44
C PRO A 102 -9.41 -9.59 1.41
N LEU A 103 -8.80 -8.48 0.98
CA LEU A 103 -7.35 -8.28 0.97
C LEU A 103 -6.88 -7.48 2.18
N CYS A 104 -5.66 -7.75 2.64
CA CYS A 104 -4.96 -6.88 3.58
C CYS A 104 -4.09 -5.89 2.81
N PHE A 105 -4.17 -4.61 3.18
CA PHE A 105 -3.43 -3.51 2.58
C PHE A 105 -2.60 -2.82 3.65
N ILE A 106 -1.31 -2.63 3.43
CA ILE A 106 -0.41 -1.95 4.36
C ILE A 106 0.31 -0.85 3.60
N CYS A 107 0.16 0.42 3.99
CA CYS A 107 1.00 1.48 3.43
C CYS A 107 1.83 2.18 4.51
N ALA A 108 3.07 2.52 4.19
CA ALA A 108 3.88 3.39 5.02
C ALA A 108 3.70 4.82 4.55
N LEU A 109 3.35 5.71 5.49
CA LEU A 109 3.23 7.14 5.21
C LEU A 109 4.08 7.92 6.21
N PRO A 110 4.61 9.08 5.81
CA PRO A 110 5.18 10.03 6.75
C PRO A 110 4.17 10.38 7.85
N THR A 111 4.64 10.49 9.08
CA THR A 111 3.77 10.71 10.26
C THR A 111 2.96 12.01 10.18
N GLU A 112 3.42 12.96 9.36
CA GLU A 112 2.85 14.29 9.15
C GLU A 112 1.77 14.34 8.03
N LEU A 113 1.66 13.29 7.22
CA LEU A 113 0.71 13.23 6.10
C LEU A 113 -0.68 12.74 6.54
N SER A 114 -1.73 13.43 6.09
CA SER A 114 -3.11 13.12 6.47
C SER A 114 -3.72 11.97 5.65
N VAL A 115 -4.56 11.18 6.32
CA VAL A 115 -5.25 9.96 5.84
C VAL A 115 -6.10 10.08 4.55
N PRO A 116 -6.67 11.23 4.13
CA PRO A 116 -7.60 11.29 2.99
C PRO A 116 -7.01 10.87 1.64
N LYS A 117 -5.74 11.23 1.35
CA LYS A 117 -5.09 10.92 0.06
C LYS A 117 -4.85 9.41 -0.13
N VAL A 118 -4.66 8.72 0.99
CA VAL A 118 -4.36 7.28 1.08
C VAL A 118 -5.52 6.45 0.53
N ARG A 119 -6.76 6.84 0.85
CA ARG A 119 -7.95 6.10 0.40
C ARG A 119 -8.08 6.08 -1.12
N SER A 120 -7.83 7.21 -1.79
CA SER A 120 -7.94 7.30 -3.25
C SER A 120 -6.93 6.39 -3.94
N ALA A 121 -5.66 6.46 -3.52
CA ALA A 121 -4.61 5.59 -4.04
C ALA A 121 -4.88 4.11 -3.74
N THR A 122 -5.36 3.79 -2.53
CA THR A 122 -5.69 2.39 -2.15
C THR A 122 -6.78 1.80 -3.03
N VAL A 123 -7.85 2.56 -3.33
CA VAL A 123 -8.94 2.11 -4.20
C VAL A 123 -8.44 1.88 -5.61
N GLU A 124 -7.62 2.78 -6.15
CA GLU A 124 -7.05 2.65 -7.48
C GLU A 124 -6.11 1.43 -7.58
N ILE A 125 -5.24 1.22 -6.59
CA ILE A 125 -4.37 0.04 -6.58
C ILE A 125 -5.20 -1.23 -6.44
N LEU A 126 -6.21 -1.25 -5.59
CA LEU A 126 -7.08 -2.42 -5.41
C LEU A 126 -7.88 -2.76 -6.68
N GLN A 127 -8.30 -1.74 -7.44
CA GLN A 127 -8.98 -1.92 -8.73
C GLN A 127 -8.04 -2.42 -9.83
N ASN A 128 -6.80 -1.93 -9.84
CA ASN A 128 -5.79 -2.29 -10.84
C ASN A 128 -5.09 -3.62 -10.51
N ALA A 129 -4.94 -3.94 -9.23
CA ALA A 129 -4.40 -5.20 -8.77
C ALA A 129 -5.47 -6.29 -8.99
N ARG A 130 -5.42 -6.92 -10.15
CA ARG A 130 -6.13 -8.19 -10.42
C ARG A 130 -5.48 -9.31 -9.58
N VAL A 131 -5.62 -9.23 -8.26
CA VAL A 131 -5.09 -10.24 -7.33
C VAL A 131 -5.98 -11.47 -7.41
N THR A 132 -5.78 -12.27 -8.45
CA THR A 132 -6.49 -13.54 -8.65
C THR A 132 -5.80 -14.70 -7.97
N ALA A 133 -4.53 -14.54 -7.58
CA ALA A 133 -3.75 -15.58 -6.95
C ALA A 133 -3.68 -15.39 -5.43
N ARG A 134 -3.97 -16.49 -4.71
CA ARG A 134 -3.92 -16.62 -3.25
C ARG A 134 -2.46 -16.58 -2.77
N GLN A 135 -2.25 -16.13 -1.54
CA GLN A 135 -0.95 -16.12 -0.86
C GLN A 135 0.13 -15.27 -1.53
N LYS A 136 -0.26 -14.30 -2.36
CA LYS A 136 0.68 -13.40 -3.03
C LYS A 136 0.81 -12.10 -2.27
N VAL A 137 1.99 -11.51 -2.38
CA VAL A 137 2.27 -10.19 -1.84
C VAL A 137 2.63 -9.28 -3.00
N LEU A 138 1.91 -8.17 -3.16
CA LEU A 138 2.24 -7.15 -4.15
C LEU A 138 2.80 -5.92 -3.46
N LEU A 139 3.97 -5.47 -3.89
CA LEU A 139 4.61 -4.24 -3.44
C LEU A 139 4.45 -3.15 -4.49
N ALA A 140 3.84 -2.03 -4.10
CA ALA A 140 3.71 -0.82 -4.89
C ALA A 140 4.57 0.29 -4.30
N ASP A 141 5.26 1.04 -5.15
CA ASP A 141 5.93 2.30 -4.78
C ASP A 141 4.99 3.46 -5.15
N LEU A 142 4.37 4.09 -4.14
CA LEU A 142 3.43 5.20 -4.35
C LEU A 142 4.13 6.54 -4.09
N GLU A 143 3.55 7.62 -4.60
CA GLU A 143 4.05 8.99 -4.43
C GLU A 143 4.34 9.35 -2.96
N HIS A 144 3.56 8.80 -2.02
CA HIS A 144 3.64 9.14 -0.59
C HIS A 144 4.26 8.04 0.27
N GLY A 145 4.74 6.95 -0.34
CA GLY A 145 5.39 5.84 0.34
C GLY A 145 4.96 4.48 -0.19
N PRO A 146 5.66 3.41 0.22
CA PRO A 146 5.36 2.08 -0.28
C PRO A 146 4.04 1.54 0.27
N ALA A 147 3.40 0.70 -0.53
CA ALA A 147 2.21 -0.04 -0.16
C ALA A 147 2.33 -1.53 -0.49
N LEU A 148 1.71 -2.37 0.33
CA LEU A 148 1.63 -3.80 0.18
C LEU A 148 0.19 -4.25 0.09
N ILE A 149 -0.08 -5.21 -0.77
CA ILE A 149 -1.33 -5.96 -0.83
C ILE A 149 -1.02 -7.42 -0.54
N ILE A 150 -1.77 -8.02 0.38
CA ILE A 150 -1.61 -9.41 0.80
C ILE A 150 -2.94 -10.13 0.54
N SER A 151 -2.85 -11.25 -0.18
CA SER A 151 -3.95 -12.21 -0.40
C SER A 151 -3.77 -13.53 0.37
#